data_AF-A0A452XFB9-F1
#
_entry.id   AF-A0A452XFB9-F1
#
_cell.length_a   1.000
_cell.length_b   1.000
_cell.length_c   1.000
_cell.angle_alpha   90.00
_cell.angle_beta   90.00
_cell.angle_gamma   90.00
#
_symmetry.space_group_name_H-M   'P 1'
#
loop_
_entity.id
_entity.type
_entity.pdbx_description
1 polymer ?
#
loop_
_entity_poly.entity_id
_entity_poly.type
_entity_poly.pdbx_seq_one_letter_code
_entity_poly.pdbx_strand_id
1 'polypeptide(L)'
;MSPAVKFTQCQLLNISYCPSTEEQISGGKGLVITAYNPLGWEHSDFIRVPVNDLHLVVKGSDGSFVDSQLVEVDNVTSNLRKLYVKAYLGINTDKPPKYWLVFQASVPPMGWNTYFVSKPKGAGSNRMGYVSSIASPSKDTVEVGPGSLKMTFSSASGQLTRMFNSITGVDLPIQQSFLWYGSNNGDGADSQASGAYIFRPDGSTPTVVSRSVPLKVIRGPLVDEVHQQFSPWIYQVTRLYKDKEHAEVEYTIGPIPVNDGIGKEVITRLTANMVTNHTFYTDSNGRDFLKRVRDYREDWDLQVTQPVAGNYYPVNLGMYVTDGKYELSVLVDRAVGASSIQDGQIEMMFHRRILYDDGRGVGEPLDETVCVDSKCDGLVARGTYYVNVNKLGHGAHWRRTQGQKVYSPFLLGFAHEDESSWKSYSVVKASMMDANYSLPDNVAIITLQSLDDGTALLRLAHLFQAAEDPQYSVMAKVELKKLFGKRTIKELTETNLSANQKKSAMRKLKWRVVGDTESSPAPITGRPVDNQALVVELGPMEIRTFLLKL
;
A
#
# COMPACT_ATOMS: atom_id res chain seq x y z
N MET A 1 -26.19 29.02 -13.53
CA MET A 1 -25.50 27.71 -13.46
C MET A 1 -24.05 28.00 -13.13
N SER A 2 -23.54 27.54 -11.98
CA SER A 2 -22.11 27.66 -11.69
C SER A 2 -21.34 26.83 -12.74
N PRO A 3 -20.23 27.30 -13.31
CA PRO A 3 -19.44 26.50 -14.23
C PRO A 3 -19.04 25.19 -13.53
N ALA A 4 -19.40 24.05 -14.11
CA ALA A 4 -18.95 22.77 -13.56
C ALA A 4 -17.42 22.71 -13.67
N VAL A 5 -16.75 22.65 -12.52
CA VAL A 5 -15.30 22.49 -12.44
C VAL A 5 -14.94 21.14 -13.06
N LYS A 6 -14.19 21.17 -14.17
CA LYS A 6 -13.72 19.97 -14.84
C LYS A 6 -12.37 19.58 -14.25
N PHE A 7 -12.32 18.42 -13.62
CA PHE A 7 -11.08 17.80 -13.16
C PHE A 7 -10.56 16.79 -14.18
N THR A 8 -9.25 16.69 -14.28
CA THR A 8 -8.55 15.53 -14.84
C THR A 8 -7.96 14.69 -13.72
N GLN A 9 -7.73 13.40 -13.97
CA GLN A 9 -7.11 12.47 -13.02
C GLN A 9 -6.01 11.69 -13.75
N CYS A 10 -5.02 11.22 -13.01
CA CYS A 10 -3.86 10.51 -13.57
C CYS A 10 -3.70 9.14 -12.91
N GLN A 11 -4.03 8.09 -13.66
CA GLN A 11 -3.95 6.69 -13.20
C GLN A 11 -2.60 6.01 -13.52
N LEU A 12 -1.69 6.72 -14.20
CA LEU A 12 -0.39 6.20 -14.67
C LEU A 12 0.79 6.90 -13.97
N LEU A 13 0.59 7.34 -12.72
CA LEU A 13 1.65 7.95 -11.91
C LEU A 13 2.79 6.97 -11.61
N ASN A 14 2.54 5.65 -11.56
CA ASN A 14 3.60 4.65 -11.38
C ASN A 14 4.68 4.68 -12.48
N ILE A 15 4.34 5.16 -13.69
CA ILE A 15 5.25 5.35 -14.83
C ILE A 15 5.45 6.83 -15.17
N SER A 16 5.30 7.70 -14.17
CA SER A 16 5.45 9.15 -14.28
C SER A 16 4.57 9.86 -15.32
N TYR A 17 3.44 9.28 -15.74
CA TYR A 17 2.56 9.87 -16.76
C TYR A 17 1.36 10.59 -16.16
N CYS A 18 1.38 11.93 -16.23
CA CYS A 18 0.27 12.79 -15.86
C CYS A 18 0.29 14.10 -16.66
N PRO A 19 -0.36 14.16 -17.84
CA PRO A 19 -0.31 15.33 -18.72
C PRO A 19 -0.70 16.64 -18.03
N SER A 20 -1.67 16.60 -17.13
CA SER A 20 -2.18 17.80 -16.46
C SER A 20 -1.18 18.43 -15.48
N THR A 21 -0.26 17.66 -14.90
CA THR A 21 0.78 18.21 -14.00
C THR A 21 2.08 18.54 -14.74
N GLU A 22 2.24 17.98 -15.95
CA GLU A 22 3.39 18.21 -16.82
C GLU A 22 3.26 19.48 -17.68
N GLU A 23 2.03 19.99 -17.85
CA GLU A 23 1.75 21.21 -18.62
C GLU A 23 2.47 22.45 -18.06
N GLN A 24 2.92 23.32 -18.96
CA GLN A 24 3.62 24.53 -18.57
C GLN A 24 2.67 25.53 -17.91
N ILE A 25 2.91 25.78 -16.62
CA ILE A 25 2.22 26.84 -15.87
C ILE A 25 2.56 28.20 -16.48
N SER A 26 1.59 28.84 -17.13
CA SER A 26 1.74 30.11 -17.85
C SER A 26 0.51 31.02 -17.72
N GLY A 27 0.64 32.31 -18.05
CA GLY A 27 -0.50 33.24 -18.14
C GLY A 27 -1.17 33.61 -16.82
N GLY A 28 -0.46 33.50 -15.68
CA GLY A 28 -1.00 33.84 -14.36
C GLY A 28 -1.88 32.76 -13.71
N LYS A 29 -2.19 31.68 -14.44
CA LYS A 29 -2.86 30.49 -13.91
C LYS A 29 -1.86 29.59 -13.19
N GLY A 30 -2.34 28.84 -12.20
CA GLY A 30 -1.59 27.81 -11.49
C GLY A 30 -2.23 26.43 -11.68
N LEU A 31 -1.46 25.38 -11.35
CA LEU A 31 -1.99 24.04 -11.23
C LEU A 31 -2.75 23.92 -9.90
N VAL A 32 -4.01 23.56 -9.99
CA VAL A 32 -4.88 23.27 -8.84
C VAL A 32 -4.88 21.77 -8.61
N ILE A 33 -4.54 21.35 -7.40
CA ILE A 33 -4.54 19.94 -6.97
C ILE A 33 -5.58 19.80 -5.86
N THR A 34 -6.68 19.10 -6.12
CA THR A 34 -7.67 18.75 -5.11
C THR A 34 -7.47 17.31 -4.69
N ALA A 35 -7.16 17.10 -3.41
CA ALA A 35 -7.01 15.77 -2.83
C ALA A 35 -8.29 15.42 -2.05
N TYR A 36 -8.93 14.32 -2.41
CA TYR A 36 -10.06 13.75 -1.69
C TYR A 36 -9.60 12.56 -0.85
N ASN A 37 -10.04 12.53 0.41
CA ASN A 37 -9.79 11.49 1.39
C ASN A 37 -11.06 10.63 1.57
N PRO A 38 -11.06 9.38 1.09
CA PRO A 38 -12.18 8.45 1.25
C PRO A 38 -12.24 7.79 2.64
N LEU A 39 -11.26 8.01 3.53
CA LEU A 39 -11.27 7.43 4.87
C LEU A 39 -12.13 8.24 5.84
N GLY A 40 -12.65 7.57 6.86
CA GLY A 40 -13.35 8.21 7.98
C GLY A 40 -12.43 8.88 9.01
N TRP A 41 -11.12 8.95 8.74
CA TRP A 41 -10.11 9.56 9.60
C TRP A 41 -9.49 10.78 8.92
N GLU A 42 -8.97 11.70 9.72
CA GLU A 42 -8.06 12.71 9.18
C GLU A 42 -6.80 12.01 8.63
N HIS A 43 -6.41 12.39 7.42
CA HIS A 43 -5.32 11.74 6.71
C HIS A 43 -4.31 12.77 6.27
N SER A 44 -3.07 12.60 6.72
CA SER A 44 -1.91 13.36 6.27
C SER A 44 -0.94 12.44 5.53
N ASP A 45 -0.60 12.77 4.29
CA ASP A 45 0.28 11.97 3.44
C ASP A 45 0.94 12.80 2.35
N PHE A 46 1.93 12.24 1.68
CA PHE A 46 2.70 12.93 0.66
C PHE A 46 2.05 12.79 -0.71
N ILE A 47 1.76 13.92 -1.34
CA ILE A 47 1.40 13.98 -2.76
C ILE A 47 2.71 14.05 -3.55
N ARG A 48 2.82 13.19 -4.57
CA ARG A 48 3.99 13.08 -5.46
C ARG A 48 3.53 13.09 -6.92
N VAL A 49 3.78 14.18 -7.64
CA VAL A 49 3.31 14.37 -9.04
C VAL A 49 4.44 14.78 -9.98
N PRO A 50 4.44 14.34 -11.26
CA PRO A 50 5.49 14.70 -12.20
C PRO A 50 5.33 16.15 -12.70
N VAL A 51 6.42 16.89 -12.76
CA VAL A 51 6.47 18.29 -13.19
C VAL A 51 7.71 18.58 -14.03
N ASN A 52 7.68 19.66 -14.81
CA ASN A 52 8.78 20.08 -15.68
C ASN A 52 9.54 21.32 -15.19
N ASP A 53 8.96 22.09 -14.27
CA ASP A 53 9.56 23.31 -13.75
C ASP A 53 10.21 23.07 -12.38
N LEU A 54 11.38 23.66 -12.18
CA LEU A 54 12.13 23.63 -10.93
C LEU A 54 11.79 24.81 -9.99
N HIS A 55 11.12 25.86 -10.49
CA HIS A 55 10.76 27.05 -9.72
C HIS A 55 9.28 27.04 -9.37
N LEU A 56 8.87 26.07 -8.54
CA LEU A 56 7.49 25.91 -8.09
C LEU A 56 7.35 26.26 -6.60
N VAL A 57 6.21 26.85 -6.26
CA VAL A 57 5.74 27.04 -4.89
C VAL A 57 4.39 26.37 -4.71
N VAL A 58 4.19 25.75 -3.55
CA VAL A 58 2.93 25.10 -3.17
C VAL A 58 2.26 25.92 -2.08
N LYS A 59 0.98 26.22 -2.25
CA LYS A 59 0.14 26.85 -1.22
C LYS A 59 -1.02 25.96 -0.82
N GLY A 60 -1.35 25.98 0.48
CA GLY A 60 -2.56 25.38 1.01
C GLY A 60 -3.82 26.20 0.72
N SER A 61 -4.97 25.64 1.08
CA SER A 61 -6.27 26.29 0.92
C SER A 61 -6.40 27.59 1.70
N ASP A 62 -5.73 27.69 2.85
CA ASP A 62 -5.63 28.89 3.70
C ASP A 62 -4.67 29.97 3.15
N GLY A 63 -3.98 29.69 2.04
CA GLY A 63 -2.99 30.59 1.43
C GLY A 63 -1.60 30.52 2.07
N SER A 64 -1.39 29.68 3.08
CA SER A 64 -0.08 29.40 3.66
C SER A 64 0.81 28.63 2.67
N PHE A 65 2.12 28.81 2.76
CA PHE A 65 3.08 28.03 1.96
C PHE A 65 3.26 26.65 2.59
N VAL A 66 3.29 25.63 1.74
CA VAL A 66 3.57 24.24 2.13
C VAL A 66 4.98 23.89 1.69
N ASP A 67 5.76 23.32 2.61
CA ASP A 67 7.09 22.81 2.29
C ASP A 67 6.99 21.78 1.16
N SER A 68 7.87 21.90 0.18
CA SER A 68 7.90 21.01 -0.98
C SER A 68 9.33 20.65 -1.36
N GLN A 69 9.48 19.48 -1.97
CA GLN A 69 10.74 18.91 -2.40
C GLN A 69 10.62 18.46 -3.87
N LEU A 70 11.65 18.70 -4.66
CA LEU A 70 11.77 18.23 -6.03
C LEU A 70 12.77 17.07 -6.08
N VAL A 71 12.35 15.94 -6.65
CA VAL A 71 13.19 14.75 -6.85
C VAL A 71 13.33 14.49 -8.35
N GLU A 72 14.54 14.29 -8.86
CA GLU A 72 14.74 13.97 -10.28
C GLU A 72 14.05 12.66 -10.68
N VAL A 73 13.44 12.63 -11.87
CA VAL A 73 12.90 11.39 -12.44
C VAL A 73 14.07 10.52 -12.90
N ASP A 74 14.09 9.26 -12.46
CA ASP A 74 15.15 8.32 -12.79
C ASP A 74 15.00 7.71 -14.21
N ASN A 75 16.09 7.12 -14.69
CA ASN A 75 16.13 6.52 -16.03
C ASN A 75 15.25 5.26 -16.14
N VAL A 76 15.09 4.47 -15.07
CA VAL A 76 14.25 3.27 -15.09
C VAL A 76 12.79 3.66 -15.30
N THR A 77 12.31 4.63 -14.53
CA THR A 77 10.97 5.21 -14.68
C THR A 77 10.77 5.85 -16.06
N SER A 78 11.77 6.58 -16.57
CA SER A 78 11.71 7.19 -17.91
C SER A 78 11.60 6.15 -19.02
N ASN A 79 12.31 5.04 -18.91
CA ASN A 79 12.24 3.93 -19.86
C ASN A 79 10.87 3.21 -19.79
N LEU A 80 10.36 2.96 -18.57
CA LEU A 80 9.02 2.40 -18.39
C LEU A 80 7.96 3.29 -19.01
N ARG A 81 8.02 4.62 -18.78
CA ARG A 81 7.10 5.58 -19.37
C ARG A 81 7.05 5.43 -20.89
N LYS A 82 8.22 5.45 -21.54
CA LYS A 82 8.33 5.36 -23.00
C LYS A 82 7.64 4.09 -23.54
N LEU A 83 7.88 2.95 -22.90
CA LEU A 83 7.30 1.67 -23.31
C LEU A 83 5.79 1.61 -23.03
N TYR A 84 5.41 1.87 -21.78
CA TYR A 84 4.05 1.58 -21.30
C TYR A 84 3.02 2.64 -21.65
N VAL A 85 3.40 3.92 -21.80
CA VAL A 85 2.46 4.91 -22.34
C VAL A 85 2.09 4.56 -23.78
N LYS A 86 3.05 4.08 -24.58
CA LYS A 86 2.78 3.60 -25.92
C LYS A 86 1.94 2.33 -25.94
N ALA A 87 2.26 1.36 -25.09
CA ALA A 87 1.48 0.12 -24.99
C ALA A 87 0.03 0.36 -24.56
N TYR A 88 -0.20 1.25 -23.59
CA TYR A 88 -1.53 1.49 -23.03
C TYR A 88 -2.36 2.49 -23.82
N LEU A 89 -1.74 3.55 -24.34
CA LEU A 89 -2.46 4.67 -24.94
C LEU A 89 -2.20 4.81 -26.45
N GLY A 90 -1.25 4.07 -27.02
CA GLY A 90 -0.84 4.21 -28.42
C GLY A 90 -0.08 5.50 -28.73
N ILE A 91 0.37 6.23 -27.71
CA ILE A 91 1.01 7.56 -27.85
C ILE A 91 2.51 7.44 -27.58
N ASN A 92 3.32 8.06 -28.44
CA ASN A 92 4.76 8.23 -28.20
C ASN A 92 4.99 9.39 -27.22
N THR A 93 5.76 9.16 -26.17
CA THR A 93 6.23 10.23 -25.28
C THR A 93 7.74 10.36 -25.35
N ASP A 94 8.23 11.37 -26.05
CA ASP A 94 9.68 11.54 -26.27
C ASP A 94 10.38 12.34 -25.18
N LYS A 95 9.61 12.96 -24.27
CA LYS A 95 10.13 13.79 -23.18
C LYS A 95 9.52 13.35 -21.86
N PRO A 96 10.25 12.58 -21.02
CA PRO A 96 9.80 12.32 -19.66
C PRO A 96 9.81 13.62 -18.85
N PRO A 97 8.96 13.73 -17.81
CA PRO A 97 9.05 14.82 -16.86
C PRO A 97 10.42 14.86 -16.20
N LYS A 98 10.86 16.05 -15.80
CA LYS A 98 12.19 16.23 -15.18
C LYS A 98 12.18 15.89 -13.70
N TYR A 99 11.11 16.24 -13.00
CA TYR A 99 11.05 16.16 -11.54
C TYR A 99 9.74 15.56 -11.05
N TRP A 100 9.78 15.06 -9.83
CA TRP A 100 8.64 14.79 -8.97
C TRP A 100 8.53 15.93 -7.96
N LEU A 101 7.39 16.62 -7.94
CA LEU A 101 7.03 17.54 -6.88
C LEU A 101 6.40 16.74 -5.73
N VAL A 102 7.02 16.82 -4.55
CA VAL A 102 6.62 16.14 -3.33
C VAL A 102 6.24 17.18 -2.27
N PHE A 103 5.07 17.05 -1.66
CA PHE A 103 4.66 17.87 -0.51
C PHE A 103 3.66 17.10 0.36
N GLN A 104 3.59 17.43 1.64
CA GLN A 104 2.63 16.81 2.55
C GLN A 104 1.26 17.49 2.42
N ALA A 105 0.22 16.71 2.19
CA ALA A 105 -1.17 17.12 2.25
C ALA A 105 -1.81 16.61 3.54
N SER A 106 -2.77 17.38 4.05
CA SER A 106 -3.62 17.05 5.20
C SER A 106 -5.07 17.28 4.75
N VAL A 107 -5.86 16.22 4.79
CA VAL A 107 -7.21 16.18 4.21
C VAL A 107 -8.19 15.67 5.27
N PRO A 108 -9.31 16.38 5.51
CA PRO A 108 -10.29 15.97 6.51
C PRO A 108 -10.94 14.62 6.14
N PRO A 109 -11.51 13.90 7.12
CA PRO A 109 -12.20 12.64 6.86
C PRO A 109 -13.36 12.82 5.88
N MET A 110 -13.56 11.85 4.98
CA MET A 110 -14.65 11.85 3.97
C MET A 110 -14.80 13.21 3.27
N GLY A 111 -13.67 13.80 2.88
CA GLY A 111 -13.57 15.21 2.54
C GLY A 111 -12.45 15.52 1.56
N TRP A 112 -12.26 16.80 1.24
CA TRP A 112 -11.22 17.24 0.33
C TRP A 112 -10.51 18.49 0.83
N ASN A 113 -9.29 18.69 0.34
CA ASN A 113 -8.49 19.90 0.50
C ASN A 113 -7.81 20.26 -0.83
N THR A 114 -7.71 21.55 -1.14
CA THR A 114 -7.16 22.05 -2.40
C THR A 114 -5.83 22.77 -2.18
N TYR A 115 -4.87 22.46 -3.05
CA TYR A 115 -3.52 23.01 -3.08
C TYR A 115 -3.28 23.73 -4.41
N PHE A 116 -2.49 24.79 -4.37
CA PHE A 116 -2.19 25.62 -5.53
C PHE A 116 -0.69 25.60 -5.81
N VAL A 117 -0.32 25.13 -6.99
CA VAL A 117 1.07 25.08 -7.46
C VAL A 117 1.27 26.18 -8.51
N SER A 118 2.26 27.02 -8.32
CA SER A 118 2.51 28.17 -9.20
C SER A 118 3.99 28.56 -9.23
N LYS A 119 4.35 29.47 -10.14
CA LYS A 119 5.66 30.12 -10.13
C LYS A 119 5.69 31.25 -9.10
N PRO A 120 6.82 31.50 -8.42
CA PRO A 120 6.94 32.60 -7.47
C PRO A 120 6.71 33.96 -8.14
N LYS A 121 5.98 34.85 -7.46
CA LYS A 121 5.82 36.26 -7.87
C LYS A 121 6.91 37.11 -7.19
N GLY A 122 7.85 37.63 -7.97
CA GLY A 122 8.92 38.54 -7.52
C GLY A 122 10.33 37.92 -7.46
N ALA A 123 11.36 38.73 -7.78
CA ALA A 123 12.76 38.33 -7.69
C ALA A 123 13.22 38.30 -6.22
N GLY A 124 13.69 37.15 -5.72
CA GLY A 124 14.27 37.01 -4.37
C GLY A 124 13.46 36.16 -3.36
N SER A 125 12.44 35.42 -3.80
CA SER A 125 11.74 34.48 -2.91
C SER A 125 12.60 33.24 -2.62
N ASN A 126 13.26 33.19 -1.45
CA ASN A 126 13.94 31.99 -0.89
C ASN A 126 13.00 30.81 -0.55
N ARG A 127 11.74 30.83 -1.02
CA ARG A 127 10.68 29.89 -0.63
C ARG A 127 10.33 28.87 -1.73
N MET A 128 11.30 28.57 -2.59
CA MET A 128 11.14 27.57 -3.66
C MET A 128 11.20 26.15 -3.08
N GLY A 129 10.61 25.19 -3.80
CA GLY A 129 10.77 23.78 -3.45
C GLY A 129 12.24 23.37 -3.34
N TYR A 130 12.58 22.58 -2.33
CA TYR A 130 13.94 22.11 -2.11
C TYR A 130 14.32 21.11 -3.20
N VAL A 131 15.34 21.42 -4.01
CA VAL A 131 15.88 20.46 -4.97
C VAL A 131 16.74 19.46 -4.22
N SER A 132 16.37 18.18 -4.32
CA SER A 132 17.05 17.12 -3.60
C SER A 132 18.52 17.01 -3.98
N SER A 133 19.37 16.72 -3.00
CA SER A 133 20.80 16.55 -3.23
C SER A 133 21.16 15.08 -3.44
N ILE A 134 22.10 14.82 -4.36
CA ILE A 134 22.69 13.50 -4.54
C ILE A 134 23.84 13.38 -3.54
N ALA A 135 23.78 12.38 -2.67
CA ALA A 135 24.83 12.12 -1.70
C ALA A 135 25.79 11.06 -2.22
N SER A 136 27.09 11.39 -2.23
CA SER A 136 28.15 10.39 -2.39
C SER A 136 28.38 9.65 -1.07
N PRO A 137 28.44 8.31 -1.04
CA PRO A 137 28.82 7.57 0.16
C PRO A 137 30.25 7.94 0.58
N SER A 138 30.43 8.52 1.76
CA SER A 138 31.77 8.91 2.27
C SER A 138 32.29 8.01 3.40
N LYS A 139 31.45 7.08 3.90
CA LYS A 139 31.73 6.13 5.00
C LYS A 139 31.38 4.71 4.57
N ASP A 140 31.80 3.71 5.34
CA ASP A 140 31.46 2.28 5.13
C ASP A 140 29.95 1.99 5.08
N THR A 141 29.15 2.88 5.69
CA THR A 141 27.68 2.82 5.69
C THR A 141 27.06 4.16 5.34
N VAL A 142 25.85 4.12 4.76
CA VAL A 142 25.00 5.29 4.53
C VAL A 142 23.73 5.18 5.36
N GLU A 143 23.46 6.18 6.20
CA GLU A 143 22.19 6.32 6.90
C GLU A 143 21.27 7.29 6.14
N VAL A 144 19.98 6.95 6.09
CA VAL A 144 18.90 7.73 5.49
C VAL A 144 17.67 7.76 6.40
N GLY A 145 16.84 8.78 6.19
CA GLY A 145 15.57 8.99 6.88
C GLY A 145 15.51 10.40 7.45
N PRO A 146 14.65 11.31 6.97
CA PRO A 146 14.57 12.67 7.50
C PRO A 146 13.86 12.75 8.87
N GLY A 147 13.10 11.71 9.24
CA GLY A 147 12.35 11.63 10.50
C GLY A 147 12.99 10.76 11.59
N SER A 148 12.14 10.15 12.43
CA SER A 148 12.53 9.27 13.54
C SER A 148 12.98 7.87 13.09
N LEU A 149 12.38 7.34 12.02
CA LEU A 149 12.82 6.12 11.37
C LEU A 149 14.09 6.38 10.55
N LYS A 150 15.10 5.55 10.78
CA LYS A 150 16.38 5.52 10.07
C LYS A 150 16.61 4.13 9.49
N MET A 151 17.18 4.10 8.29
CA MET A 151 17.70 2.87 7.70
C MET A 151 19.17 3.06 7.36
N THR A 152 19.97 2.04 7.66
CA THR A 152 21.41 2.02 7.37
C THR A 152 21.68 1.02 6.25
N PHE A 153 22.45 1.45 5.26
CA PHE A 153 22.88 0.65 4.12
C PHE A 153 24.40 0.51 4.13
N SER A 154 24.90 -0.65 3.70
CA SER A 154 26.33 -0.85 3.47
C SER A 154 26.75 -0.15 2.18
N SER A 155 27.77 0.70 2.24
CA SER A 155 28.35 1.32 1.04
C SER A 155 29.09 0.31 0.15
N ALA A 156 29.54 -0.82 0.72
CA ALA A 156 30.28 -1.86 0.01
C ALA A 156 29.35 -2.84 -0.75
N SER A 157 28.27 -3.30 -0.13
CA SER A 157 27.31 -4.23 -0.76
C SER A 157 26.08 -3.54 -1.33
N GLY A 158 25.79 -2.32 -0.90
CA GLY A 158 24.55 -1.60 -1.25
C GLY A 158 23.29 -2.14 -0.59
N GLN A 159 23.42 -3.07 0.35
CA GLN A 159 22.28 -3.71 1.00
C GLN A 159 21.91 -3.03 2.31
N LEU A 160 20.62 -3.13 2.67
CA LEU A 160 20.12 -2.76 3.99
C LEU A 160 20.83 -3.59 5.06
N THR A 161 21.23 -2.95 6.16
CA THR A 161 21.87 -3.62 7.30
C THR A 161 21.13 -3.42 8.61
N ARG A 162 20.34 -2.36 8.75
CA ARG A 162 19.68 -2.00 10.01
C ARG A 162 18.46 -1.10 9.80
N MET A 163 17.43 -1.32 10.61
CA MET A 163 16.30 -0.41 10.82
C MET A 163 16.30 0.06 12.28
N PHE A 164 16.20 1.38 12.47
CA PHE A 164 16.22 2.00 13.79
C PHE A 164 15.15 3.08 13.88
N ASN A 165 14.44 3.18 15.01
CA ASN A 165 13.48 4.25 15.26
C ASN A 165 13.76 4.91 16.61
N SER A 166 14.11 6.19 16.58
CA SER A 166 14.52 6.95 17.77
C SER A 166 13.40 7.19 18.78
N ILE A 167 12.14 7.20 18.35
CA ILE A 167 10.98 7.44 19.24
C ILE A 167 10.59 6.15 19.94
N THR A 168 10.45 5.05 19.19
CA THR A 168 10.01 3.77 19.75
C THR A 168 11.15 3.02 20.44
N GLY A 169 12.40 3.37 20.13
CA GLY A 169 13.59 2.67 20.61
C GLY A 169 13.80 1.31 19.93
N VAL A 170 13.19 1.10 18.76
CA VAL A 170 13.42 -0.08 17.94
C VAL A 170 14.80 -0.01 17.32
N ASP A 171 15.53 -1.12 17.39
CA ASP A 171 16.85 -1.29 16.81
C ASP A 171 17.00 -2.74 16.38
N LEU A 172 16.93 -2.98 15.07
CA LEU A 172 16.95 -4.32 14.47
C LEU A 172 17.95 -4.40 13.31
N PRO A 173 19.01 -5.23 13.42
CA PRO A 173 19.81 -5.65 12.29
C PRO A 173 18.94 -6.46 11.32
N ILE A 174 18.83 -5.99 10.08
CA ILE A 174 17.98 -6.58 9.06
C ILE A 174 18.61 -6.40 7.69
N GLN A 175 18.50 -7.43 6.87
CA GLN A 175 18.98 -7.45 5.49
C GLN A 175 17.80 -7.62 4.55
N GLN A 176 17.89 -7.02 3.37
CA GLN A 176 16.95 -7.22 2.28
C GLN A 176 17.70 -7.64 1.02
N SER A 177 17.18 -8.63 0.30
CA SER A 177 17.74 -9.10 -0.97
C SER A 177 16.65 -9.56 -1.93
N PHE A 178 16.93 -9.48 -3.23
CA PHE A 178 16.15 -10.19 -4.25
C PHE A 178 16.77 -11.55 -4.56
N LEU A 179 15.91 -12.56 -4.66
CA LEU A 179 16.25 -13.91 -5.07
C LEU A 179 15.19 -14.41 -6.07
N TRP A 180 15.42 -15.56 -6.68
CA TRP A 180 14.39 -16.26 -7.45
C TRP A 180 14.50 -17.77 -7.28
N TYR A 181 13.34 -18.43 -7.24
CA TYR A 181 13.28 -19.87 -7.40
C TYR A 181 13.21 -20.21 -8.89
N GLY A 182 13.98 -21.21 -9.32
CA GLY A 182 13.81 -21.79 -10.65
C GLY A 182 12.50 -22.55 -10.69
N SER A 183 11.73 -22.40 -11.76
CA SER A 183 10.50 -23.19 -11.96
C SER A 183 10.87 -24.60 -12.39
N ASN A 184 10.40 -25.61 -11.66
CA ASN A 184 10.61 -27.00 -12.04
C ASN A 184 9.72 -27.35 -13.25
N ASN A 185 10.26 -28.08 -14.22
CA ASN A 185 9.57 -28.43 -15.48
C ASN A 185 8.88 -29.80 -15.43
N GLY A 186 8.87 -30.47 -14.28
CA GLY A 186 8.58 -31.89 -14.17
C GLY A 186 9.79 -32.76 -14.49
N ASP A 187 9.75 -34.00 -14.03
CA ASP A 187 10.73 -35.04 -14.33
C ASP A 187 10.05 -36.40 -14.53
N GLY A 188 10.84 -37.45 -14.76
CA GLY A 188 10.31 -38.79 -15.02
C GLY A 188 9.64 -39.46 -13.81
N ALA A 189 9.88 -38.96 -12.58
CA ALA A 189 9.24 -39.46 -11.37
C ALA A 189 7.93 -38.71 -11.06
N ASP A 190 7.92 -37.39 -11.28
CA ASP A 190 6.74 -36.54 -11.16
C ASP A 190 6.73 -35.49 -12.27
N SER A 191 5.79 -35.62 -13.20
CA SER A 191 5.66 -34.74 -14.36
C SER A 191 5.10 -33.35 -14.03
N GLN A 192 4.77 -33.06 -12.77
CA GLN A 192 4.17 -31.78 -12.38
C GLN A 192 5.13 -30.59 -12.61
N ALA A 193 4.85 -29.71 -13.56
CA ALA A 193 5.59 -28.45 -13.69
C ALA A 193 5.09 -27.38 -12.70
N SER A 194 5.89 -26.34 -12.46
CA SER A 194 5.38 -25.05 -11.95
C SER A 194 4.55 -24.38 -13.06
N GLY A 195 3.55 -23.59 -12.71
CA GLY A 195 2.68 -22.92 -13.68
C GLY A 195 1.78 -21.85 -13.05
N ALA A 196 0.69 -21.51 -13.72
CA ALA A 196 -0.21 -20.44 -13.29
C ALA A 196 -0.80 -20.69 -11.88
N TYR A 197 -1.13 -21.95 -11.56
CA TYR A 197 -1.75 -22.35 -10.29
C TYR A 197 -0.72 -22.90 -9.30
N ILE A 198 0.21 -23.71 -9.79
CA ILE A 198 1.13 -24.49 -8.95
C ILE A 198 2.47 -23.80 -8.87
N PHE A 199 2.96 -23.63 -7.64
CA PHE A 199 4.35 -23.29 -7.38
C PHE A 199 5.11 -24.58 -7.06
N ARG A 200 5.98 -25.03 -7.98
CA ARG A 200 6.93 -26.13 -7.76
C ARG A 200 8.34 -25.62 -8.02
N PRO A 201 9.08 -25.18 -6.99
CA PRO A 201 10.44 -24.71 -7.16
C PRO A 201 11.39 -25.87 -7.49
N ASP A 202 12.40 -25.61 -8.30
CA ASP A 202 13.49 -26.53 -8.63
C ASP A 202 14.51 -26.58 -7.48
N GLY A 203 14.11 -27.25 -6.39
CA GLY A 203 14.85 -27.31 -5.15
C GLY A 203 14.47 -26.21 -4.15
N SER A 204 15.04 -26.29 -2.95
CA SER A 204 14.65 -25.42 -1.83
C SER A 204 15.50 -24.15 -1.69
N THR A 205 16.61 -24.06 -2.41
CA THR A 205 17.54 -22.93 -2.32
C THR A 205 17.36 -22.01 -3.52
N PRO A 206 16.85 -20.78 -3.34
CA PRO A 206 16.73 -19.84 -4.45
C PRO A 206 18.09 -19.21 -4.80
N THR A 207 18.18 -18.71 -6.02
CA THR A 207 19.36 -18.01 -6.52
C THR A 207 19.34 -16.55 -6.13
N VAL A 208 20.41 -16.05 -5.52
CA VAL A 208 20.58 -14.62 -5.19
C VAL A 208 20.77 -13.81 -6.46
N VAL A 209 20.01 -12.73 -6.64
CA VAL A 209 20.10 -11.88 -7.84
C VAL A 209 21.42 -11.09 -7.86
N SER A 210 21.76 -10.44 -6.74
CA SER A 210 23.04 -9.77 -6.58
C SER A 210 23.42 -9.63 -5.11
N ARG A 211 24.72 -9.69 -4.83
CA ARG A 211 25.33 -9.42 -3.51
C ARG A 211 26.00 -8.04 -3.43
N SER A 212 26.13 -7.36 -4.57
CA SER A 212 26.72 -6.02 -4.68
C SER A 212 25.81 -5.16 -5.56
N VAL A 213 25.21 -4.15 -4.94
CA VAL A 213 24.11 -3.38 -5.50
C VAL A 213 24.52 -1.91 -5.56
N PRO A 214 24.70 -1.32 -6.75
CA PRO A 214 25.00 0.10 -6.85
C PRO A 214 23.91 0.95 -6.19
N LEU A 215 24.34 1.94 -5.38
CA LEU A 215 23.47 2.87 -4.68
C LEU A 215 23.52 4.26 -5.29
N LYS A 216 22.35 4.87 -5.48
CA LYS A 216 22.20 6.34 -5.60
C LYS A 216 21.32 6.81 -4.45
N VAL A 217 21.84 7.73 -3.63
CA VAL A 217 21.13 8.25 -2.46
C VAL A 217 20.69 9.68 -2.73
N ILE A 218 19.39 9.92 -2.59
CA ILE A 218 18.76 11.23 -2.74
C ILE A 218 18.32 11.68 -1.35
N ARG A 219 18.72 12.90 -0.95
CA ARG A 219 18.35 13.47 0.34
C ARG A 219 17.54 14.75 0.19
N GLY A 220 16.56 14.91 1.07
CA GLY A 220 15.80 16.13 1.19
C GLY A 220 14.98 16.22 2.49
N PRO A 221 14.34 17.36 2.74
CA PRO A 221 13.66 17.63 4.00
C PRO A 221 12.39 16.80 4.19
N LEU A 222 11.77 16.30 3.11
CA LEU A 222 10.51 15.57 3.14
C LEU A 222 10.67 14.08 2.88
N VAL A 223 11.65 13.69 2.05
CA VAL A 223 11.91 12.29 1.72
C VAL A 223 13.39 12.07 1.42
N ASP A 224 13.93 11.00 1.99
CA ASP A 224 15.18 10.39 1.53
C ASP A 224 14.85 9.15 0.69
N GLU A 225 15.56 8.98 -0.43
CA GLU A 225 15.42 7.80 -1.30
C GLU A 225 16.77 7.09 -1.50
N VAL A 226 16.74 5.76 -1.45
CA VAL A 226 17.88 4.90 -1.81
C VAL A 226 17.50 4.08 -3.02
N HIS A 227 18.15 4.38 -4.14
CA HIS A 227 17.95 3.75 -5.44
C HIS A 227 18.95 2.61 -5.59
N GLN A 228 18.45 1.41 -5.89
CA GLN A 228 19.20 0.15 -5.89
C GLN A 228 18.98 -0.60 -7.21
N GLN A 229 20.05 -0.81 -7.97
CA GLN A 229 20.01 -1.63 -9.20
C GLN A 229 20.54 -3.03 -8.90
N PHE A 230 19.66 -4.01 -8.68
CA PHE A 230 20.08 -5.38 -8.36
C PHE A 230 20.56 -6.16 -9.58
N SER A 231 19.91 -5.95 -10.73
CA SER A 231 20.27 -6.54 -12.03
C SER A 231 19.70 -5.67 -13.14
N PRO A 232 20.00 -5.89 -14.44
CA PRO A 232 19.38 -5.14 -15.53
C PRO A 232 17.84 -5.19 -15.57
N TRP A 233 17.21 -6.15 -14.86
CA TRP A 233 15.77 -6.39 -14.85
C TRP A 233 15.16 -6.33 -13.43
N ILE A 234 15.94 -5.98 -12.40
CA ILE A 234 15.43 -5.70 -11.05
C ILE A 234 16.01 -4.40 -10.53
N TYR A 235 15.11 -3.47 -10.24
CA TYR A 235 15.42 -2.17 -9.65
C TYR A 235 14.48 -1.90 -8.47
N GLN A 236 14.98 -1.20 -7.45
CA GLN A 236 14.24 -0.88 -6.24
C GLN A 236 14.53 0.56 -5.79
N VAL A 237 13.51 1.22 -5.24
CA VAL A 237 13.66 2.49 -4.52
C VAL A 237 13.10 2.32 -3.11
N THR A 238 13.97 2.46 -2.11
CA THR A 238 13.54 2.52 -0.70
C THR A 238 13.35 3.99 -0.31
N ARG A 239 12.15 4.38 0.11
CA ARG A 239 11.79 5.74 0.50
C ARG A 239 11.48 5.82 1.99
N LEU A 240 12.06 6.83 2.64
CA LEU A 240 11.73 7.21 4.00
C LEU A 240 11.18 8.62 3.98
N TYR A 241 9.86 8.72 4.10
CA TYR A 241 9.19 10.00 4.24
C TYR A 241 9.30 10.54 5.66
N LYS A 242 9.40 11.86 5.78
CA LYS A 242 9.37 12.54 7.06
C LYS A 242 8.06 12.21 7.78
N ASP A 243 8.16 11.96 9.08
CA ASP A 243 7.04 11.64 9.97
C ASP A 243 6.29 10.33 9.66
N LYS A 244 6.75 9.53 8.68
CA LYS A 244 6.29 8.14 8.52
C LYS A 244 7.12 7.20 9.39
N GLU A 245 6.44 6.27 10.04
CA GLU A 245 7.06 5.25 10.90
C GLU A 245 7.48 3.98 10.14
N HIS A 246 7.34 3.95 8.83
CA HIS A 246 7.65 2.80 7.98
C HIS A 246 8.43 3.21 6.73
N ALA A 247 9.10 2.24 6.11
CA ALA A 247 9.74 2.41 4.81
C ALA A 247 8.79 1.99 3.70
N GLU A 248 8.75 2.76 2.62
CA GLU A 248 8.08 2.37 1.36
C GLU A 248 9.13 1.82 0.40
N VAL A 249 8.95 0.60 -0.07
CA VAL A 249 9.90 -0.06 -0.96
C VAL A 249 9.22 -0.35 -2.28
N GLU A 250 9.51 0.48 -3.28
CA GLU A 250 8.99 0.32 -4.64
C GLU A 250 9.92 -0.60 -5.42
N TYR A 251 9.38 -1.70 -5.93
CA TYR A 251 10.10 -2.63 -6.81
C TYR A 251 9.70 -2.42 -8.26
N THR A 252 10.65 -2.67 -9.16
CA THR A 252 10.45 -2.78 -10.61
C THR A 252 11.12 -4.07 -11.07
N ILE A 253 10.32 -5.08 -11.42
CA ILE A 253 10.79 -6.42 -11.77
C ILE A 253 10.35 -6.73 -13.18
N GLY A 254 11.32 -6.95 -14.07
CA GLY A 254 11.13 -7.39 -15.43
C GLY A 254 11.83 -6.49 -16.47
N PRO A 255 11.90 -6.92 -17.74
CA PRO A 255 11.43 -8.22 -18.23
C PRO A 255 12.22 -9.39 -17.62
N ILE A 256 11.53 -10.39 -17.06
CA ILE A 256 12.20 -11.55 -16.47
C ILE A 256 12.86 -12.35 -17.61
N PRO A 257 14.19 -12.56 -17.59
CA PRO A 257 14.89 -13.25 -18.67
C PRO A 257 14.60 -14.74 -18.60
N VAL A 258 14.24 -15.33 -19.74
CA VAL A 258 13.95 -16.78 -19.88
C VAL A 258 14.65 -17.41 -21.09
N ASN A 259 15.55 -16.67 -21.74
CA ASN A 259 16.32 -17.15 -22.89
C ASN A 259 17.29 -18.28 -22.53
N ASP A 260 17.54 -18.48 -21.24
CA ASP A 260 18.29 -19.60 -20.67
C ASP A 260 17.44 -20.87 -20.49
N GLY A 261 16.16 -20.84 -20.87
CA GLY A 261 15.24 -21.97 -20.72
C GLY A 261 14.78 -22.22 -19.28
N ILE A 262 15.02 -21.27 -18.37
CA ILE A 262 14.68 -21.40 -16.94
C ILE A 262 13.58 -20.40 -16.58
N GLY A 263 12.41 -20.90 -16.20
CA GLY A 263 11.35 -20.10 -15.57
C GLY A 263 11.82 -19.57 -14.21
N LYS A 264 11.44 -18.32 -13.86
CA LYS A 264 11.92 -17.64 -12.64
C LYS A 264 10.76 -17.05 -11.85
N GLU A 265 10.76 -17.35 -10.57
CA GLU A 265 9.74 -16.91 -9.61
C GLU A 265 10.43 -16.02 -8.56
N VAL A 266 10.27 -14.71 -8.73
CA VAL A 266 11.11 -13.67 -8.12
C VAL A 266 10.57 -13.27 -6.76
N ILE A 267 11.44 -13.29 -5.76
CA ILE A 267 11.12 -12.96 -4.38
C ILE A 267 11.96 -11.78 -3.87
N THR A 268 11.35 -10.95 -3.01
CA THR A 268 12.13 -10.19 -2.02
C THR A 268 12.21 -11.02 -0.75
N ARG A 269 13.35 -10.98 -0.05
CA ARG A 269 13.53 -11.61 1.26
C ARG A 269 14.11 -10.61 2.25
N LEU A 270 13.42 -10.45 3.36
CA LEU A 270 13.91 -9.79 4.57
C LEU A 270 14.46 -10.85 5.52
N THR A 271 15.66 -10.63 6.05
CA THR A 271 16.31 -11.52 7.01
C THR A 271 16.78 -10.72 8.21
N ALA A 272 16.23 -11.01 9.38
CA ALA A 272 16.61 -10.43 10.65
C ALA A 272 17.07 -11.53 11.62
N ASN A 273 17.88 -11.17 12.61
CA ASN A 273 18.28 -12.11 13.67
C ASN A 273 17.18 -12.23 14.73
N MET A 274 16.02 -12.73 14.33
CA MET A 274 14.83 -12.91 15.17
C MET A 274 14.57 -14.41 15.37
N VAL A 275 14.32 -14.82 16.63
CA VAL A 275 13.95 -16.21 16.95
C VAL A 275 12.44 -16.33 16.87
N THR A 276 11.93 -16.65 15.68
CA THR A 276 10.48 -16.66 15.40
C THR A 276 9.83 -18.04 15.63
N ASN A 277 10.63 -19.06 15.94
CA ASN A 277 10.20 -20.41 16.31
C ASN A 277 9.20 -21.00 15.30
N HIS A 278 9.59 -21.03 14.03
CA HIS A 278 8.79 -21.53 12.90
C HIS A 278 7.45 -20.82 12.66
N THR A 279 7.14 -19.76 13.42
CA THR A 279 5.83 -19.12 13.45
C THR A 279 5.86 -17.79 12.70
N PHE A 280 4.84 -17.59 11.88
CA PHE A 280 4.59 -16.35 11.17
C PHE A 280 3.08 -16.14 11.00
N TYR A 281 2.66 -14.95 10.61
CA TYR A 281 1.24 -14.59 10.54
C TYR A 281 0.92 -13.99 9.18
N THR A 282 -0.14 -14.48 8.53
CA THR A 282 -0.63 -13.94 7.25
C THR A 282 -2.11 -13.62 7.35
N ASP A 283 -2.55 -12.60 6.64
CA ASP A 283 -3.97 -12.22 6.64
C ASP A 283 -4.84 -13.24 5.88
N SER A 284 -6.13 -13.26 6.23
CA SER A 284 -7.18 -13.85 5.39
C SER A 284 -8.00 -12.73 4.77
N ASN A 285 -7.85 -12.55 3.45
CA ASN A 285 -8.60 -11.58 2.65
C ASN A 285 -8.57 -10.15 3.24
N GLY A 286 -7.42 -9.77 3.80
CA GLY A 286 -7.20 -8.45 4.41
C GLY A 286 -7.80 -8.25 5.80
N ARG A 287 -8.28 -9.31 6.48
CA ARG A 287 -8.91 -9.24 7.81
C ARG A 287 -8.10 -9.97 8.88
N ASP A 288 -8.56 -11.12 9.35
CA ASP A 288 -7.96 -11.88 10.43
C ASP A 288 -6.52 -12.27 10.08
N PHE A 289 -5.59 -12.14 11.04
CA PHE A 289 -4.24 -12.69 10.90
C PHE A 289 -4.23 -14.10 11.46
N LEU A 290 -3.97 -15.08 10.61
CA LEU A 290 -3.87 -16.47 11.03
C LEU A 290 -2.42 -16.80 11.38
N LYS A 291 -2.25 -17.48 12.50
CA LYS A 291 -0.98 -18.09 12.87
C LYS A 291 -0.66 -19.22 11.89
N ARG A 292 0.51 -19.15 11.27
CA ARG A 292 1.10 -20.17 10.41
C ARG A 292 2.31 -20.76 11.11
N VAL A 293 2.47 -22.07 11.02
CA VAL A 293 3.63 -22.80 11.53
C VAL A 293 4.25 -23.54 10.36
N ARG A 294 5.53 -23.29 10.10
CA ARG A 294 6.27 -23.93 9.02
C ARG A 294 6.21 -25.45 9.16
N ASP A 295 5.94 -26.14 8.06
CA ASP A 295 5.89 -27.62 7.97
C ASP A 295 4.86 -28.27 8.92
N TYR A 296 3.78 -27.56 9.24
CA TYR A 296 2.73 -28.05 10.15
C TYR A 296 1.33 -27.86 9.57
N ARG A 297 0.41 -28.77 9.93
CA ARG A 297 -1.03 -28.69 9.65
C ARG A 297 -1.79 -29.12 10.91
N GLU A 298 -2.86 -28.39 11.22
CA GLU A 298 -3.65 -28.65 12.42
C GLU A 298 -4.57 -29.86 12.27
N ASP A 299 -5.11 -30.06 11.07
CA ASP A 299 -6.15 -31.07 10.83
C ASP A 299 -5.59 -32.45 10.41
N TRP A 300 -4.30 -32.57 10.09
CA TRP A 300 -3.66 -33.84 9.73
C TRP A 300 -2.14 -33.83 9.91
N ASP A 301 -1.55 -35.02 10.04
CA ASP A 301 -0.09 -35.21 10.10
C ASP A 301 0.55 -34.96 8.72
N LEU A 302 1.19 -33.80 8.55
CA LEU A 302 1.79 -33.41 7.28
C LEU A 302 3.04 -34.25 6.97
N GLN A 303 3.04 -34.93 5.82
CA GLN A 303 4.26 -35.43 5.19
C GLN A 303 4.85 -34.33 4.30
N VAL A 304 6.02 -33.81 4.67
CA VAL A 304 6.65 -32.69 3.96
C VAL A 304 7.28 -33.17 2.66
N THR A 305 6.62 -32.91 1.53
CA THR A 305 7.14 -33.18 0.19
C THR A 305 7.65 -31.92 -0.52
N GLN A 306 7.15 -30.74 -0.12
CA GLN A 306 7.48 -29.44 -0.70
C GLN A 306 7.77 -28.43 0.43
N PRO A 307 9.01 -28.39 0.97
CA PRO A 307 9.35 -27.59 2.16
C PRO A 307 9.31 -26.06 1.91
N VAL A 308 9.31 -25.63 0.64
CA VAL A 308 9.11 -24.22 0.28
C VAL A 308 7.64 -23.97 -0.08
N ALA A 309 7.16 -24.56 -1.18
CA ALA A 309 5.82 -24.28 -1.68
C ALA A 309 4.70 -24.63 -0.68
N GLY A 310 4.87 -25.69 0.12
CA GLY A 310 3.93 -26.06 1.17
C GLY A 310 3.82 -25.04 2.32
N ASN A 311 4.70 -24.04 2.37
CA ASN A 311 4.70 -22.99 3.38
C ASN A 311 4.37 -21.60 2.82
N TYR A 312 4.00 -21.50 1.53
CA TYR A 312 3.49 -20.26 0.95
C TYR A 312 2.01 -20.08 1.26
N TYR A 313 1.64 -18.85 1.63
CA TYR A 313 0.26 -18.46 1.95
C TYR A 313 -0.11 -17.19 1.17
N PRO A 314 -1.39 -17.01 0.82
CA PRO A 314 -1.87 -15.77 0.23
C PRO A 314 -1.81 -14.63 1.24
N VAL A 315 -1.48 -13.44 0.77
CA VAL A 315 -1.45 -12.19 1.53
C VAL A 315 -2.13 -11.10 0.71
N ASN A 316 -3.09 -10.39 1.31
CA ASN A 316 -3.82 -9.27 0.68
C ASN A 316 -3.71 -7.96 1.47
N LEU A 317 -3.35 -8.03 2.75
CA LEU A 317 -3.01 -6.90 3.60
C LEU A 317 -1.52 -6.92 3.93
N GLY A 318 -1.04 -8.05 4.47
CA GLY A 318 0.33 -8.17 4.90
C GLY A 318 0.64 -9.46 5.66
N MET A 319 1.88 -9.53 6.14
CA MET A 319 2.34 -10.58 7.03
C MET A 319 3.27 -10.02 8.10
N TYR A 320 3.46 -10.75 9.19
CA TYR A 320 4.44 -10.37 10.19
C TYR A 320 5.05 -11.59 10.91
N VAL A 321 6.20 -11.35 11.54
CA VAL A 321 6.87 -12.28 12.45
C VAL A 321 7.20 -11.58 13.76
N THR A 322 7.35 -12.35 14.84
CA THR A 322 7.72 -11.82 16.15
C THR A 322 8.63 -12.79 16.89
N ASP A 323 9.53 -12.25 17.72
CA ASP A 323 10.48 -12.98 18.57
C ASP A 323 10.28 -12.72 20.08
N GLY A 324 9.15 -12.13 20.45
CA GLY A 324 8.87 -11.72 21.83
C GLY A 324 9.46 -10.37 22.24
N LYS A 325 10.31 -9.74 21.40
CA LYS A 325 10.82 -8.38 21.61
C LYS A 325 10.29 -7.42 20.54
N TYR A 326 10.38 -7.81 19.28
CA TYR A 326 9.97 -7.02 18.14
C TYR A 326 8.89 -7.73 17.30
N GLU A 327 8.16 -6.93 16.53
CA GLU A 327 7.30 -7.36 15.44
C GLU A 327 7.85 -6.78 14.14
N LEU A 328 8.33 -7.63 13.23
CA LEU A 328 8.69 -7.24 11.86
C LEU A 328 7.47 -7.48 10.97
N SER A 329 6.92 -6.40 10.42
CA SER A 329 5.69 -6.43 9.63
C SER A 329 5.91 -5.92 8.21
N VAL A 330 5.27 -6.57 7.24
CA VAL A 330 5.26 -6.17 5.83
C VAL A 330 3.81 -6.03 5.35
N LEU A 331 3.46 -4.90 4.76
CA LEU A 331 2.19 -4.70 4.05
C LEU A 331 2.41 -4.67 2.54
N VAL A 332 1.37 -5.01 1.78
CA VAL A 332 1.41 -5.14 0.31
C VAL A 332 0.42 -4.20 -0.37
N ASP A 333 0.73 -3.83 -1.61
CA ASP A 333 -0.17 -3.07 -2.48
C ASP A 333 -1.15 -3.95 -3.29
N ARG A 334 -0.95 -5.28 -3.27
CA ARG A 334 -1.72 -6.26 -4.05
C ARG A 334 -1.64 -7.65 -3.44
N ALA A 335 -2.48 -8.56 -3.95
CA ALA A 335 -2.42 -9.97 -3.60
C ALA A 335 -1.09 -10.60 -4.04
N VAL A 336 -0.40 -11.26 -3.11
CA VAL A 336 0.89 -11.94 -3.36
C VAL A 336 1.00 -13.23 -2.56
N GLY A 337 1.92 -14.11 -2.98
CA GLY A 337 2.34 -15.27 -2.20
C GLY A 337 3.46 -14.90 -1.23
N ALA A 338 3.38 -15.35 0.01
CA ALA A 338 4.33 -14.99 1.06
C ALA A 338 4.65 -16.16 2.00
N SER A 339 5.83 -16.13 2.62
CA SER A 339 6.26 -17.18 3.56
C SER A 339 7.33 -16.72 4.55
N SER A 340 7.59 -17.57 5.54
CA SER A 340 8.78 -17.55 6.39
C SER A 340 9.45 -18.92 6.31
N ILE A 341 10.44 -19.07 5.41
CA ILE A 341 11.11 -20.35 5.13
C ILE A 341 12.18 -20.68 6.18
N GLN A 342 12.74 -19.68 6.85
CA GLN A 342 13.64 -19.84 8.00
C GLN A 342 13.27 -18.84 9.08
N ASP A 343 13.73 -19.09 10.30
CA ASP A 343 13.46 -18.18 11.42
C ASP A 343 14.05 -16.80 11.17
N GLY A 344 13.29 -15.78 11.55
CA GLY A 344 13.63 -14.38 11.31
C GLY A 344 13.58 -13.94 9.85
N GLN A 345 13.04 -14.77 8.94
CA GLN A 345 12.84 -14.42 7.54
C GLN A 345 11.39 -14.13 7.22
N ILE A 346 11.20 -13.16 6.31
CA ILE A 346 9.96 -12.92 5.56
C ILE A 346 10.34 -12.92 4.08
N GLU A 347 9.61 -13.64 3.25
CA GLU A 347 9.74 -13.54 1.79
C GLU A 347 8.40 -13.36 1.09
N MET A 348 8.42 -12.57 0.01
CA MET A 348 7.24 -12.25 -0.82
C MET A 348 7.59 -12.49 -2.28
N MET A 349 6.75 -13.24 -2.98
CA MET A 349 6.88 -13.49 -4.42
C MET A 349 6.09 -12.44 -5.20
N PHE A 350 6.80 -11.56 -5.92
CA PHE A 350 6.19 -10.39 -6.57
C PHE A 350 5.97 -10.56 -8.07
N HIS A 351 6.73 -11.43 -8.73
CA HIS A 351 6.59 -11.64 -10.16
C HIS A 351 7.07 -13.04 -10.57
N ARG A 352 6.43 -13.62 -11.58
CA ARG A 352 6.70 -14.98 -12.06
C ARG A 352 6.67 -14.97 -13.57
N ARG A 353 7.62 -15.67 -14.20
CA ARG A 353 7.59 -15.95 -15.63
C ARG A 353 8.03 -17.39 -15.86
N ILE A 354 7.12 -18.21 -16.36
CA ILE A 354 7.19 -19.67 -16.35
C ILE A 354 7.01 -20.18 -17.78
N LEU A 355 7.74 -21.23 -18.14
CA LEU A 355 7.83 -21.73 -19.52
C LEU A 355 6.97 -22.96 -19.81
N TYR A 356 6.25 -23.48 -18.80
CA TYR A 356 5.40 -24.67 -18.91
C TYR A 356 4.03 -24.42 -18.28
N ASP A 357 3.01 -25.11 -18.81
CA ASP A 357 1.69 -25.23 -18.19
C ASP A 357 1.76 -26.29 -17.07
N ASP A 358 1.02 -26.08 -15.99
CA ASP A 358 1.01 -27.00 -14.84
C ASP A 358 -0.08 -28.09 -14.91
N GLY A 359 -0.77 -28.20 -16.05
CA GLY A 359 -1.76 -29.25 -16.32
C GLY A 359 -3.05 -29.08 -15.51
N ARG A 360 -3.43 -27.85 -15.14
CA ARG A 360 -4.67 -27.57 -14.39
C ARG A 360 -5.80 -26.98 -15.23
N GLY A 361 -5.61 -26.88 -16.54
CA GLY A 361 -6.69 -26.63 -17.51
C GLY A 361 -6.65 -25.28 -18.21
N VAL A 362 -5.72 -24.38 -17.86
CA VAL A 362 -5.52 -23.13 -18.62
C VAL A 362 -4.87 -23.40 -19.97
N GLY A 363 -3.92 -24.34 -20.05
CA GLY A 363 -3.30 -24.77 -21.30
C GLY A 363 -2.27 -23.79 -21.86
N GLU A 364 -1.80 -22.85 -21.04
CA GLU A 364 -0.82 -21.82 -21.39
C GLU A 364 0.19 -21.65 -20.25
N PRO A 365 1.49 -21.54 -20.55
CA PRO A 365 2.47 -21.09 -19.56
C PRO A 365 2.16 -19.69 -19.04
N LEU A 366 2.55 -19.40 -17.80
CA LEU A 366 2.53 -18.02 -17.28
C LEU A 366 3.70 -17.21 -17.88
N ASP A 367 3.58 -16.84 -19.15
CA ASP A 367 4.58 -16.13 -19.96
C ASP A 367 4.06 -14.76 -20.45
N GLU A 368 3.70 -13.89 -19.51
CA GLU A 368 3.12 -12.58 -19.83
C GLU A 368 4.12 -11.68 -20.60
N THR A 369 3.66 -11.10 -21.72
CA THR A 369 4.46 -10.20 -22.56
C THR A 369 3.71 -8.91 -22.90
N VAL A 370 4.48 -7.86 -23.22
CA VAL A 370 3.98 -6.58 -23.71
C VAL A 370 4.59 -6.32 -25.08
N CYS A 371 3.74 -6.10 -26.09
CA CYS A 371 4.15 -5.92 -27.47
C CYS A 371 3.96 -4.46 -27.93
N VAL A 372 5.01 -3.84 -28.46
CA VAL A 372 5.01 -2.49 -29.02
C VAL A 372 5.83 -2.49 -30.32
N ASP A 373 5.30 -1.90 -31.40
CA ASP A 373 5.96 -1.83 -32.72
C ASP A 373 6.49 -3.18 -33.23
N SER A 374 5.72 -4.26 -33.02
CA SER A 374 6.10 -5.66 -33.37
C SER A 374 7.25 -6.26 -32.55
N LYS A 375 7.68 -5.60 -31.47
CA LYS A 375 8.61 -6.15 -30.48
C LYS A 375 7.86 -6.52 -29.20
N CYS A 376 7.97 -7.77 -28.76
CA CYS A 376 7.40 -8.24 -27.51
C CYS A 376 8.50 -8.52 -26.50
N ASP A 377 8.41 -7.93 -25.31
CA ASP A 377 9.27 -8.22 -24.17
C ASP A 377 8.42 -8.76 -23.01
N GLY A 378 9.03 -9.51 -22.09
CA GLY A 378 8.33 -9.99 -20.88
C GLY A 378 7.77 -8.83 -20.05
N LEU A 379 6.62 -9.03 -19.42
CA LEU A 379 5.95 -8.03 -18.59
C LEU A 379 6.87 -7.51 -17.47
N VAL A 380 6.87 -6.19 -17.26
CA VAL A 380 7.51 -5.52 -16.13
C VAL A 380 6.46 -5.15 -15.09
N ALA A 381 6.59 -5.69 -13.88
CA ALA A 381 5.75 -5.35 -12.75
C ALA A 381 6.40 -4.26 -11.89
N ARG A 382 5.65 -3.20 -11.60
CA ARG A 382 6.01 -2.19 -10.60
C ARG A 382 4.95 -2.14 -9.49
N GLY A 383 5.41 -2.12 -8.24
CA GLY A 383 4.56 -2.08 -7.06
C GLY A 383 5.33 -1.65 -5.83
N THR A 384 4.64 -1.54 -4.71
CA THR A 384 5.20 -1.09 -3.44
C THR A 384 4.83 -2.05 -2.32
N TYR A 385 5.81 -2.35 -1.46
CA TYR A 385 5.55 -2.96 -0.16
C TYR A 385 6.06 -2.04 0.95
N TYR A 386 5.51 -2.20 2.15
CA TYR A 386 5.76 -1.32 3.28
C TYR A 386 6.35 -2.14 4.41
N VAL A 387 7.47 -1.67 4.99
CA VAL A 387 8.17 -2.39 6.06
C VAL A 387 8.17 -1.56 7.33
N ASN A 388 7.75 -2.15 8.44
CA ASN A 388 7.86 -1.56 9.76
C ASN A 388 8.37 -2.58 10.78
N VAL A 389 9.08 -2.08 11.79
CA VAL A 389 9.51 -2.84 12.95
C VAL A 389 8.98 -2.12 14.18
N ASN A 390 8.15 -2.82 14.95
CA ASN A 390 7.55 -2.30 16.19
C ASN A 390 8.06 -3.11 17.39
N LYS A 391 7.93 -2.55 18.60
CA LYS A 391 7.99 -3.35 19.82
C LYS A 391 6.75 -4.25 19.90
N LEU A 392 6.90 -5.40 20.56
CA LEU A 392 5.80 -6.35 20.75
C LEU A 392 4.55 -5.64 21.31
N GLY A 393 3.41 -5.87 20.65
CA GLY A 393 2.10 -5.34 21.05
C GLY A 393 1.75 -3.98 20.46
N HIS A 394 2.64 -3.40 19.65
CA HIS A 394 2.41 -2.11 18.99
C HIS A 394 2.32 -2.21 17.46
N GLY A 395 2.65 -3.37 16.87
CA GLY A 395 2.63 -3.54 15.41
C GLY A 395 1.21 -3.57 14.84
N ALA A 396 0.22 -4.03 15.61
CA ALA A 396 -1.16 -4.18 15.16
C ALA A 396 -1.77 -2.85 14.69
N HIS A 397 -1.63 -1.79 15.49
CA HIS A 397 -2.14 -0.47 15.11
C HIS A 397 -1.59 0.01 13.77
N TRP A 398 -0.28 -0.09 13.54
CA TRP A 398 0.32 0.27 12.26
C TRP A 398 -0.22 -0.59 11.12
N ARG A 399 -0.27 -1.93 11.28
CA ARG A 399 -0.78 -2.84 10.25
C ARG A 399 -2.20 -2.50 9.82
N ARG A 400 -3.09 -2.22 10.78
CA ARG A 400 -4.51 -1.91 10.51
C ARG A 400 -4.70 -0.53 9.89
N THR A 401 -4.06 0.49 10.46
CA THR A 401 -4.22 1.87 9.99
C THR A 401 -3.52 2.08 8.65
N GLN A 402 -2.26 1.69 8.51
CA GLN A 402 -1.52 1.83 7.25
C GLN A 402 -2.13 0.94 6.17
N GLY A 403 -2.61 -0.26 6.51
CA GLY A 403 -3.33 -1.13 5.58
C GLY A 403 -4.52 -0.43 4.91
N GLN A 404 -5.32 0.30 5.69
CA GLN A 404 -6.43 1.07 5.13
C GLN A 404 -5.98 2.27 4.30
N LYS A 405 -4.88 2.92 4.67
CA LYS A 405 -4.29 4.02 3.88
C LYS A 405 -3.77 3.53 2.52
N VAL A 406 -3.22 2.31 2.47
CA VAL A 406 -2.80 1.65 1.22
C VAL A 406 -4.01 1.27 0.36
N TYR A 407 -5.07 0.72 0.99
CA TYR A 407 -6.29 0.33 0.29
C TYR A 407 -7.07 1.53 -0.26
N SER A 408 -7.05 2.66 0.44
CA SER A 408 -7.85 3.85 0.15
C SER A 408 -6.98 5.12 0.21
N PRO A 409 -6.08 5.30 -0.78
CA PRO A 409 -5.21 6.48 -0.85
C PRO A 409 -6.01 7.73 -1.26
N PHE A 410 -5.34 8.88 -1.27
CA PHE A 410 -5.93 10.10 -1.81
C PHE A 410 -6.33 9.93 -3.29
N LEU A 411 -7.53 10.41 -3.62
CA LEU A 411 -7.94 10.62 -5.01
C LEU A 411 -7.58 12.05 -5.42
N LEU A 412 -6.75 12.19 -6.46
CA LEU A 412 -6.24 13.48 -6.91
C LEU A 412 -6.98 13.97 -8.15
N GLY A 413 -7.59 15.15 -8.07
CA GLY A 413 -8.16 15.89 -9.19
C GLY A 413 -7.30 17.09 -9.55
N PHE A 414 -7.02 17.28 -10.84
CA PHE A 414 -6.21 18.38 -11.37
C PHE A 414 -7.02 19.35 -12.22
N ALA A 415 -6.71 20.63 -12.13
CA ALA A 415 -7.24 21.68 -12.99
C ALA A 415 -6.22 22.82 -13.14
N HIS A 416 -6.42 23.73 -14.10
CA HIS A 416 -5.56 24.90 -14.31
C HIS A 416 -6.38 26.17 -14.19
N GLU A 417 -6.13 26.94 -13.13
CA GLU A 417 -6.82 28.21 -12.90
C GLU A 417 -6.02 29.17 -12.02
N ASP A 418 -6.34 30.45 -12.06
CA ASP A 418 -5.88 31.41 -11.06
C ASP A 418 -6.50 31.13 -9.67
N GLU A 419 -5.69 31.27 -8.62
CA GLU A 419 -6.07 31.01 -7.21
C GLU A 419 -7.29 31.83 -6.77
N SER A 420 -7.34 33.12 -7.13
CA SER A 420 -8.42 34.02 -6.72
C SER A 420 -9.72 33.70 -7.46
N SER A 421 -9.60 33.37 -8.75
CA SER A 421 -10.74 32.92 -9.56
C SER A 421 -11.30 31.62 -9.01
N TRP A 422 -10.45 30.62 -8.75
CA TRP A 422 -10.88 29.34 -8.18
C TRP A 422 -11.61 29.50 -6.84
N LYS A 423 -11.04 30.30 -5.92
CA LYS A 423 -11.64 30.57 -4.60
C LYS A 423 -12.98 31.32 -4.67
N SER A 424 -13.26 32.04 -5.76
CA SER A 424 -14.51 32.78 -5.91
C SER A 424 -15.74 31.90 -6.19
N TYR A 425 -15.54 30.70 -6.78
CA TYR A 425 -16.64 29.82 -7.19
C TYR A 425 -16.56 28.39 -6.63
N SER A 426 -15.50 28.05 -5.88
CA SER A 426 -15.29 26.69 -5.33
C SER A 426 -15.01 26.69 -3.83
N VAL A 427 -15.40 25.58 -3.17
CA VAL A 427 -15.07 25.33 -1.77
C VAL A 427 -13.74 24.56 -1.72
N VAL A 428 -12.69 25.22 -1.24
CA VAL A 428 -11.31 24.69 -1.25
C VAL A 428 -10.99 23.67 -0.17
N LYS A 429 -11.84 23.53 0.86
CA LYS A 429 -11.71 22.51 1.91
C LYS A 429 -13.08 22.19 2.49
N ALA A 430 -13.45 20.92 2.56
CA ALA A 430 -14.69 20.49 3.17
C ALA A 430 -14.66 19.02 3.59
N SER A 431 -15.56 18.63 4.48
CA SER A 431 -15.86 17.25 4.84
C SER A 431 -17.36 16.97 4.68
N MET A 432 -17.75 15.72 4.44
CA MET A 432 -19.14 15.27 4.57
C MET A 432 -19.58 15.18 6.04
N MET A 433 -18.64 14.92 6.94
CA MET A 433 -18.84 14.72 8.38
C MET A 433 -18.93 16.06 9.13
N ASP A 434 -19.42 16.01 10.37
CA ASP A 434 -19.39 17.16 11.28
C ASP A 434 -17.97 17.68 11.49
N ALA A 435 -17.86 19.00 11.73
CA ALA A 435 -16.59 19.61 12.07
C ALA A 435 -15.99 18.96 13.31
N ASN A 436 -14.70 18.60 13.25
CA ASN A 436 -13.95 17.91 14.31
C ASN A 436 -14.44 16.50 14.67
N TYR A 437 -15.23 15.87 13.80
CA TYR A 437 -15.59 14.45 13.96
C TYR A 437 -14.75 13.57 13.03
N SER A 438 -14.11 12.55 13.62
CA SER A 438 -13.45 11.45 12.92
C SER A 438 -14.00 10.14 13.45
N LEU A 439 -13.99 9.09 12.64
CA LEU A 439 -14.26 7.75 13.13
C LEU A 439 -13.16 7.33 14.12
N PRO A 440 -13.47 6.43 15.07
CA PRO A 440 -12.44 5.77 15.85
C PRO A 440 -11.41 5.04 14.95
N ASP A 441 -10.14 5.02 15.34
CA ASP A 441 -9.06 4.39 14.56
C ASP A 441 -9.24 2.88 14.37
N ASN A 442 -10.11 2.25 15.16
CA ASN A 442 -10.50 0.86 15.02
C ASN A 442 -11.70 0.62 14.10
N VAL A 443 -12.23 1.65 13.42
CA VAL A 443 -13.38 1.55 12.50
C VAL A 443 -13.09 2.14 11.13
N ALA A 444 -13.46 1.42 10.06
CA ALA A 444 -13.47 1.94 8.70
C ALA A 444 -14.86 1.88 8.06
N ILE A 445 -15.12 2.83 7.14
CA ILE A 445 -16.25 2.76 6.20
C ILE A 445 -15.79 1.93 5.02
N ILE A 446 -16.31 0.71 4.89
CA ILE A 446 -15.95 -0.19 3.78
C ILE A 446 -16.99 -0.16 2.65
N THR A 447 -18.13 0.50 2.87
CA THR A 447 -19.13 0.75 1.82
C THR A 447 -19.92 2.01 2.17
N LEU A 448 -20.01 2.94 1.22
CA LEU A 448 -21.01 4.00 1.22
C LEU A 448 -21.48 4.17 -0.23
N GLN A 449 -22.71 3.76 -0.52
CA GLN A 449 -23.23 3.69 -1.88
C GLN A 449 -24.68 4.16 -1.94
N SER A 450 -25.01 5.01 -2.91
CA SER A 450 -26.40 5.33 -3.24
C SER A 450 -27.01 4.20 -4.07
N LEU A 451 -28.23 3.78 -3.73
CA LEU A 451 -29.00 2.79 -4.46
C LEU A 451 -30.09 3.47 -5.32
N ASP A 452 -30.63 2.75 -6.30
CA ASP A 452 -31.59 3.27 -7.28
C ASP A 452 -32.93 3.68 -6.66
N ASP A 453 -33.28 3.09 -5.52
CA ASP A 453 -34.50 3.41 -4.76
C ASP A 453 -34.34 4.67 -3.87
N GLY A 454 -33.20 5.36 -3.96
CA GLY A 454 -32.89 6.55 -3.20
C GLY A 454 -32.40 6.28 -1.77
N THR A 455 -32.24 5.01 -1.36
CA THR A 455 -31.58 4.65 -0.10
C THR A 455 -30.05 4.66 -0.26
N ALA A 456 -29.34 4.73 0.86
CA ALA A 456 -27.89 4.57 0.91
C ALA A 456 -27.50 3.31 1.67
N LEU A 457 -26.62 2.50 1.10
CA LEU A 457 -25.99 1.35 1.74
C LEU A 457 -24.72 1.80 2.47
N LEU A 458 -24.65 1.54 3.77
CA LEU A 458 -23.50 1.79 4.62
C LEU A 458 -22.98 0.49 5.23
N ARG A 459 -21.66 0.28 5.20
CA ARG A 459 -20.99 -0.76 5.98
C ARG A 459 -19.86 -0.17 6.81
N LEU A 460 -19.88 -0.47 8.10
CA LEU A 460 -18.85 -0.13 9.07
C LEU A 460 -18.17 -1.42 9.52
N ALA A 461 -16.84 -1.43 9.52
CA ALA A 461 -16.04 -2.57 9.92
C ALA A 461 -15.12 -2.22 11.08
N HIS A 462 -15.12 -3.05 12.12
CA HIS A 462 -14.07 -3.04 13.13
C HIS A 462 -12.81 -3.72 12.58
N LEU A 463 -11.67 -3.05 12.67
CA LEU A 463 -10.44 -3.44 12.00
C LEU A 463 -9.57 -4.44 12.77
N PHE A 464 -9.70 -4.47 14.09
CA PHE A 464 -8.86 -5.28 14.98
C PHE A 464 -9.55 -6.57 15.43
N GLN A 465 -8.77 -7.63 15.58
CA GLN A 465 -9.18 -8.89 16.22
C GLN A 465 -9.24 -8.71 17.74
N ALA A 466 -9.91 -9.62 18.43
CA ALA A 466 -9.89 -9.62 19.89
C ALA A 466 -8.44 -9.79 20.39
N ALA A 467 -8.05 -8.98 21.37
CA ALA A 467 -6.72 -8.99 21.97
C ALA A 467 -5.53 -8.73 21.01
N GLU A 468 -5.77 -8.18 19.81
CA GLU A 468 -4.69 -7.85 18.87
C GLU A 468 -3.90 -6.61 19.29
N ASP A 469 -4.59 -5.66 19.90
CA ASP A 469 -4.09 -4.37 20.35
C ASP A 469 -4.85 -3.95 21.63
N PRO A 470 -4.15 -3.59 22.72
CA PRO A 470 -4.78 -3.31 24.01
C PRO A 470 -5.68 -2.07 24.01
N GLN A 471 -5.44 -1.11 23.12
CA GLN A 471 -6.19 0.14 23.05
C GLN A 471 -7.33 0.04 22.03
N TYR A 472 -7.10 -0.65 20.92
CA TYR A 472 -8.01 -0.63 19.76
C TYR A 472 -8.85 -1.90 19.59
N SER A 473 -8.54 -2.99 20.31
CA SER A 473 -9.33 -4.23 20.30
C SER A 473 -10.47 -4.20 21.32
N VAL A 474 -11.18 -3.07 21.38
CA VAL A 474 -12.26 -2.79 22.32
C VAL A 474 -13.50 -2.32 21.57
N MET A 475 -14.67 -2.31 22.23
CA MET A 475 -15.92 -1.84 21.62
C MET A 475 -15.79 -0.42 21.07
N ALA A 476 -16.02 -0.25 19.77
CA ALA A 476 -16.05 1.04 19.11
C ALA A 476 -17.48 1.61 19.07
N LYS A 477 -17.59 2.94 18.98
CA LYS A 477 -18.88 3.67 18.85
C LYS A 477 -18.81 4.66 17.70
N VAL A 478 -19.78 4.60 16.80
CA VAL A 478 -19.92 5.53 15.67
C VAL A 478 -21.22 6.31 15.80
N GLU A 479 -21.13 7.64 15.80
CA GLU A 479 -22.29 8.54 15.89
C GLU A 479 -22.75 8.90 14.47
N LEU A 480 -23.80 8.23 13.97
CA LEU A 480 -24.23 8.39 12.57
C LEU A 480 -24.70 9.81 12.26
N LYS A 481 -25.26 10.54 13.25
CA LYS A 481 -25.63 11.95 13.09
C LYS A 481 -24.41 12.81 12.73
N LYS A 482 -23.26 12.55 13.36
CA LYS A 482 -22.00 13.27 13.08
C LYS A 482 -21.35 12.79 11.79
N LEU A 483 -21.45 11.49 11.47
CA LEU A 483 -20.98 10.94 10.20
C LEU A 483 -21.70 11.58 9.00
N PHE A 484 -23.01 11.80 9.12
CA PHE A 484 -23.83 12.45 8.11
C PHE A 484 -24.18 13.89 8.49
N GLY A 485 -23.27 14.64 9.13
CA GLY A 485 -23.52 15.98 9.70
C GLY A 485 -24.23 17.00 8.81
N LYS A 486 -24.12 16.84 7.48
CA LYS A 486 -24.76 17.70 6.47
C LYS A 486 -26.12 17.20 5.96
N ARG A 487 -26.62 16.06 6.44
CA ARG A 487 -27.88 15.42 6.02
C ARG A 487 -28.62 14.85 7.24
N THR A 488 -29.94 14.69 7.13
CA THR A 488 -30.75 14.14 8.23
C THR A 488 -31.13 12.71 7.94
N ILE A 489 -30.71 11.78 8.79
CA ILE A 489 -31.12 10.37 8.68
C ILE A 489 -32.61 10.27 9.08
N LYS A 490 -33.46 9.93 8.12
CA LYS A 490 -34.91 9.75 8.30
C LYS A 490 -35.28 8.33 8.72
N GLU A 491 -34.60 7.35 8.13
CA GLU A 491 -34.80 5.93 8.40
C GLU A 491 -33.45 5.21 8.44
N LEU A 492 -33.34 4.23 9.34
CA LEU A 492 -32.17 3.35 9.48
C LEU A 492 -32.66 1.90 9.65
N THR A 493 -32.17 1.00 8.80
CA THR A 493 -32.47 -0.44 8.90
C THR A 493 -31.20 -1.26 8.88
N GLU A 494 -30.93 -2.02 9.94
CA GLU A 494 -29.83 -2.99 9.98
C GLU A 494 -30.20 -4.28 9.21
N THR A 495 -29.27 -4.72 8.37
CA THR A 495 -29.43 -5.89 7.50
C THR A 495 -28.28 -6.89 7.69
N ASN A 496 -28.38 -8.05 7.05
CA ASN A 496 -27.24 -8.94 6.89
C ASN A 496 -26.19 -8.34 5.93
N LEU A 497 -25.04 -9.01 5.78
CA LEU A 497 -23.89 -8.46 5.04
C LEU A 497 -24.22 -8.11 3.58
N SER A 498 -25.01 -8.94 2.90
CA SER A 498 -25.46 -8.72 1.51
C SER A 498 -26.64 -7.76 1.38
N ALA A 499 -27.13 -7.20 2.48
CA ALA A 499 -28.27 -6.28 2.56
C ALA A 499 -29.61 -6.85 2.02
N ASN A 500 -29.77 -8.17 1.92
CA ASN A 500 -30.98 -8.80 1.39
C ASN A 500 -31.96 -9.29 2.47
N GLN A 501 -31.59 -9.23 3.75
CA GLN A 501 -32.45 -9.65 4.86
C GLN A 501 -32.28 -8.70 6.05
N LYS A 502 -33.38 -8.36 6.74
CA LYS A 502 -33.32 -7.64 8.04
C LYS A 502 -32.53 -8.45 9.05
N LYS A 503 -31.62 -7.81 9.79
CA LYS A 503 -30.74 -8.47 10.77
C LYS A 503 -31.52 -9.24 11.84
N SER A 504 -32.62 -8.65 12.32
CA SER A 504 -33.51 -9.26 13.33
C SER A 504 -34.28 -10.50 12.86
N ALA A 505 -34.44 -10.66 11.54
CA ALA A 505 -35.11 -11.81 10.93
C ALA A 505 -34.16 -12.99 10.69
N MET A 506 -32.85 -12.80 10.84
CA MET A 506 -31.88 -13.89 10.68
C MET A 506 -32.11 -14.98 11.74
N ARG A 507 -31.93 -16.23 11.33
CA ARG A 507 -31.99 -17.41 12.20
C ARG A 507 -30.73 -18.25 11.96
N LYS A 508 -30.15 -18.78 13.03
CA LYS A 508 -28.99 -19.67 12.97
C LYS A 508 -29.44 -21.09 13.28
N LEU A 509 -28.92 -22.06 12.54
CA LEU A 509 -29.02 -23.46 12.91
C LEU A 509 -28.24 -23.70 14.21
N LYS A 510 -28.72 -24.63 15.03
CA LYS A 510 -28.00 -25.11 16.22
C LYS A 510 -27.36 -26.44 15.89
N TRP A 511 -26.04 -26.51 16.03
CA TRP A 511 -25.25 -27.71 15.77
C TRP A 511 -24.72 -28.29 17.07
N ARG A 512 -24.55 -29.61 17.12
CA ARG A 512 -23.73 -30.26 18.14
C ARG A 512 -22.32 -30.37 17.57
N VAL A 513 -21.38 -29.61 18.12
CA VAL A 513 -19.99 -29.58 17.65
C VAL A 513 -19.16 -30.48 18.56
N VAL A 514 -18.34 -31.35 17.96
CA VAL A 514 -17.45 -32.25 18.70
C VAL A 514 -16.36 -31.40 19.36
N GLY A 515 -16.12 -31.62 20.65
CA GLY A 515 -15.10 -30.87 21.41
C GLY A 515 -15.56 -29.49 21.89
N ASP A 516 -16.83 -29.14 21.71
CA ASP A 516 -17.41 -27.90 22.24
C ASP A 516 -17.56 -28.02 23.76
N THR A 517 -16.49 -27.72 24.49
CA THR A 517 -16.58 -27.34 25.90
C THR A 517 -17.08 -25.91 25.92
N GLU A 518 -18.12 -25.59 26.69
CA GLU A 518 -18.80 -24.27 26.76
C GLU A 518 -17.91 -23.06 27.18
N SER A 519 -16.59 -23.14 27.03
CA SER A 519 -15.58 -22.25 27.59
C SER A 519 -14.98 -21.22 26.64
N SER A 520 -15.40 -21.17 25.36
CA SER A 520 -14.98 -20.07 24.48
C SER A 520 -15.80 -18.82 24.81
N PRO A 521 -15.17 -17.71 25.24
CA PRO A 521 -15.91 -16.48 25.51
C PRO A 521 -16.68 -16.05 24.27
N ALA A 522 -17.97 -15.76 24.42
CA ALA A 522 -18.76 -15.23 23.32
C ALA A 522 -18.07 -13.97 22.76
N PRO A 523 -18.01 -13.81 21.42
CA PRO A 523 -17.45 -12.61 20.83
C PRO A 523 -18.13 -11.37 21.40
N ILE A 524 -17.35 -10.33 21.70
CA ILE A 524 -17.90 -9.04 22.09
C ILE A 524 -18.61 -8.48 20.85
N THR A 525 -19.93 -8.28 20.95
CA THR A 525 -20.76 -7.83 19.83
C THR A 525 -21.49 -6.54 20.18
N GLY A 526 -21.63 -5.64 19.21
CA GLY A 526 -22.35 -4.39 19.38
C GLY A 526 -23.84 -4.62 19.62
N ARG A 527 -24.46 -3.77 20.44
CA ARG A 527 -25.91 -3.85 20.70
C ARG A 527 -26.72 -3.46 19.45
N PRO A 528 -28.01 -3.88 19.36
CA PRO A 528 -28.93 -3.36 18.36
C PRO A 528 -28.94 -1.83 18.35
N VAL A 529 -28.95 -1.22 17.17
CA VAL A 529 -28.91 0.25 17.06
C VAL A 529 -30.20 0.85 17.61
N ASP A 530 -30.06 1.87 18.47
CA ASP A 530 -31.15 2.74 18.87
C ASP A 530 -31.43 3.78 17.78
N ASN A 531 -32.65 3.74 17.22
CA ASN A 531 -33.07 4.63 16.13
C ASN A 531 -33.20 6.11 16.54
N GLN A 532 -33.24 6.44 17.84
CA GLN A 532 -33.25 7.82 18.31
C GLN A 532 -31.83 8.35 18.52
N ALA A 533 -30.97 7.55 19.15
CA ALA A 533 -29.58 7.91 19.41
C ALA A 533 -28.73 7.90 18.13
N LEU A 534 -29.00 6.96 17.22
CA LEU A 534 -28.24 6.72 15.97
C LEU A 534 -26.75 6.49 16.22
N VAL A 535 -26.45 5.69 17.25
CA VAL A 535 -25.09 5.28 17.62
C VAL A 535 -24.91 3.79 17.31
N VAL A 536 -23.90 3.46 16.52
CA VAL A 536 -23.56 2.08 16.16
C VAL A 536 -22.39 1.62 17.02
N GLU A 537 -22.60 0.53 17.76
CA GLU A 537 -21.53 -0.17 18.47
C GLU A 537 -20.94 -1.27 17.58
N LEU A 538 -19.61 -1.43 17.59
CA LEU A 538 -18.89 -2.46 16.83
C LEU A 538 -17.87 -3.13 17.75
N GLY A 539 -18.01 -4.43 17.96
CA GLY A 539 -16.98 -5.24 18.62
C GLY A 539 -15.85 -5.65 17.67
N PRO A 540 -14.76 -6.23 18.19
CA PRO A 540 -13.66 -6.74 17.37
C PRO A 540 -14.13 -7.62 16.20
N MET A 541 -13.55 -7.39 15.03
CA MET A 541 -13.89 -8.03 13.75
C MET A 541 -15.33 -7.88 13.22
N GLU A 542 -16.23 -7.17 13.91
CA GLU A 542 -17.59 -7.00 13.41
C GLU A 542 -17.67 -6.17 12.13
N ILE A 543 -18.58 -6.56 11.23
CA ILE A 543 -19.06 -5.72 10.12
C ILE A 543 -20.56 -5.58 10.27
N ARG A 544 -21.03 -4.34 10.35
CA ARG A 544 -22.47 -4.03 10.41
C ARG A 544 -22.92 -3.30 9.15
N THR A 545 -24.07 -3.71 8.62
CA THR A 545 -24.60 -3.28 7.32
C THR A 545 -25.95 -2.59 7.50
N PHE A 546 -26.11 -1.40 6.93
CA PHE A 546 -27.28 -0.56 7.12
C PHE A 546 -27.80 -0.02 5.79
N LEU A 547 -29.12 0.08 5.68
CA LEU A 547 -29.81 0.87 4.67
C LEU A 547 -30.32 2.16 5.33
N LEU A 548 -30.02 3.31 4.74
CA LEU A 548 -30.38 4.64 5.24
C LEU A 548 -31.25 5.39 4.23
N LYS A 549 -32.18 6.20 4.73
CA LYS A 549 -32.78 7.31 3.96
C LYS A 549 -32.29 8.63 4.54
N LEU A 550 -31.67 9.47 3.69
CA LEU A 550 -31.01 10.73 4.06
C LEU A 550 -31.83 12.00 3.75
#